data_AF-W8C9M4-F1
#
_entry.id   AF-W8C9M4-F1
#
_cell.length_a   1.000
_cell.length_b   1.000
_cell.length_c   1.000
_cell.angle_alpha   90.00
_cell.angle_beta   90.00
_cell.angle_gamma   90.00
#
_symmetry.space_group_name_H-M   'P 1'
#
loop_
_entity.id
_entity.type
_entity.pdbx_description
1 polymer ?
#
loop_
_entity_poly.entity_id
_entity_poly.type
_entity_poly.pdbx_seq_one_letter_code
_entity_poly.pdbx_strand_id
1 'polypeptide(L)'
;VYKLLICFQLNNFVFLFPAECICYALKKYFFNRVPFIQSNSNMYNNKIHPKLVSISVFSMMEICGDNTSALSFLEEFGLVPSKKSIPPNCCGVPMKVENDVRRKLGWMWRCRSSVIKGSPTNCRKILNPSDGSFFDGKFCHISIADALAILFCFVMDVKIIFALKHLNAYRQRKGDTTSLSTGTITDYYSHCREVAEIISSHTDLELDNLGRIVLFDETFLAKRKYNRGRFNEQMTINVVGLFCREDRSGLFYKVNHTNIKSLWPYIAELVDHEKPKNSIYSDEEQSDNSIEDNILKGKSLRNVPSSKGTPQLSHQNMGATFYRRHYLAKCESDGEKIMTFLQHICEVYPGYNDGVLKTGLFLKEIDPSSETALHSPKKRKI
;
A
#
# COMPACT_ATOMS: atom_id res chain seq x y z
N VAL A 1 4.44 13.39 47.73
CA VAL A 1 4.49 14.45 46.69
C VAL A 1 5.94 14.64 46.28
N TYR A 2 6.46 13.82 45.37
CA TYR A 2 7.79 14.01 44.80
C TYR A 2 7.62 14.70 43.44
N LYS A 3 8.02 15.96 43.34
CA LYS A 3 8.07 16.68 42.05
C LYS A 3 9.31 16.22 41.31
N LEU A 4 9.10 15.50 40.20
CA LEU A 4 10.14 15.10 39.27
C LEU A 4 10.63 16.36 38.53
N LEU A 5 11.88 16.75 38.73
CA LEU A 5 12.55 17.81 38.00
C LEU A 5 13.45 17.16 36.95
N ILE A 6 13.18 17.45 35.67
CA ILE A 6 13.99 16.97 34.55
C ILE A 6 14.94 18.11 34.16
N CYS A 7 16.24 17.83 34.20
CA CYS A 7 17.27 18.80 33.86
C CYS A 7 17.70 18.59 32.40
N PHE A 8 17.69 19.65 31.60
CA PHE A 8 18.27 19.67 30.26
C PHE A 8 19.49 20.59 30.25
N GLN A 9 20.59 20.11 29.67
CA GLN A 9 21.82 20.88 29.56
C GLN A 9 22.17 21.06 28.08
N LEU A 10 22.11 22.30 27.61
CA LEU A 10 22.55 22.72 26.27
C LEU A 10 23.39 23.99 26.44
N ASN A 11 24.64 23.95 25.97
CA ASN A 11 25.57 25.08 25.89
C ASN A 11 25.62 25.97 27.16
N ASN A 12 26.03 25.39 28.29
CA ASN A 12 26.33 26.09 29.56
C ASN A 12 25.18 26.86 30.25
N PHE A 13 23.92 26.66 29.85
CA PHE A 13 22.76 27.17 30.59
C PHE A 13 21.89 26.03 31.12
N VAL A 14 21.56 26.11 32.41
CA VAL A 14 20.63 25.19 33.09
C VAL A 14 19.29 25.91 33.21
N PHE A 15 18.27 25.36 32.56
CA PHE A 15 16.90 25.86 32.67
C PHE A 15 16.06 24.89 33.50
N LEU A 16 15.37 25.41 34.52
CA LEU A 16 14.45 24.67 35.37
C LEU A 16 13.03 25.05 35.00
N PHE A 17 12.26 24.11 34.44
CA PHE A 17 10.85 24.32 34.11
C PHE A 17 9.95 23.42 34.96
N PRO A 18 8.80 23.93 35.45
CA PRO A 18 7.73 23.08 35.98
C PRO A 18 7.16 22.18 34.88
N ALA A 19 6.88 20.91 35.20
CA ALA A 19 6.40 19.89 34.25
C ALA A 19 5.14 20.32 33.46
N GLU A 20 4.34 21.23 34.00
CA GLU A 20 3.11 21.73 33.38
C GLU A 20 3.37 22.67 32.19
N CYS A 21 4.53 23.33 32.12
CA CYS A 21 4.88 24.24 31.01
C CYS A 21 5.38 23.50 29.76
N ILE A 22 5.93 22.28 29.91
CA ILE A 22 6.51 21.50 28.81
C ILE A 22 5.42 20.96 27.87
N CYS A 23 4.27 20.55 28.41
CA CYS A 23 3.13 20.09 27.61
C CYS A 23 2.51 21.19 26.76
N TYR A 24 2.56 22.45 27.18
CA TYR A 24 1.97 23.58 26.42
C TYR A 24 2.93 24.11 25.34
N ALA A 25 4.24 24.12 25.61
CA ALA A 25 5.25 24.55 24.65
C ALA A 25 5.41 23.55 23.49
N LEU A 26 5.39 22.24 23.76
CA LEU A 26 5.53 21.21 22.72
C LEU A 26 4.31 21.14 21.80
N LYS A 27 3.10 21.41 22.30
CA LYS A 27 1.88 21.40 21.49
C LYS A 27 1.80 22.57 20.50
N LYS A 28 2.44 23.71 20.82
CA LYS A 28 2.41 24.93 20.00
C LYS A 28 3.57 25.03 19.01
N TYR A 29 4.73 24.41 19.30
CA TYR A 29 5.91 24.46 18.42
C TYR A 29 5.96 23.35 17.36
N PHE A 30 5.34 22.19 17.59
CA PHE A 30 5.41 21.08 16.61
C PHE A 30 4.36 21.11 15.50
N PHE A 31 3.32 21.92 15.60
CA PHE A 31 2.21 21.90 14.63
C PHE A 31 2.30 22.91 13.48
N ASN A 32 3.31 23.78 13.42
CA ASN A 32 3.29 24.93 12.51
C ASN A 32 4.46 25.08 11.52
N ARG A 33 5.32 24.09 11.32
CA ARG A 33 6.35 24.18 10.26
C ARG A 33 6.68 22.84 9.61
N VAL A 34 5.91 22.48 8.59
CA VAL A 34 6.43 21.74 7.43
C VAL A 34 5.81 22.38 6.19
N PRO A 35 6.61 22.90 5.23
CA PRO A 35 6.07 23.33 3.95
C PRO A 35 5.55 22.09 3.20
N PHE A 36 4.26 22.13 2.92
CA PHE A 36 3.49 21.08 2.26
C PHE A 36 3.94 20.94 0.80
N ILE A 37 4.59 19.83 0.45
CA ILE A 37 4.79 19.48 -0.96
C ILE A 37 3.46 18.92 -1.46
N GLN A 38 2.74 19.73 -2.23
CA GLN A 38 1.61 19.29 -3.04
C GLN A 38 2.15 18.32 -4.09
N SER A 39 2.08 17.02 -3.84
CA SER A 39 1.98 16.07 -4.95
C SER A 39 0.76 16.47 -5.78
N ASN A 40 0.85 16.33 -7.11
CA ASN A 40 -0.15 16.73 -8.10
C ASN A 40 -1.53 16.06 -7.86
N SER A 41 -2.23 16.52 -6.82
CA SER A 41 -3.55 16.09 -6.34
C SER A 41 -4.67 16.93 -6.96
N ASN A 42 -4.34 17.78 -7.93
CA ASN A 42 -5.27 18.68 -8.62
C ASN A 42 -6.38 17.99 -9.42
N MET A 43 -6.46 16.65 -9.45
CA MET A 43 -7.54 15.95 -10.16
C MET A 43 -8.80 15.69 -9.32
N TYR A 44 -8.77 15.84 -7.99
CA TYR A 44 -9.97 15.67 -7.18
C TYR A 44 -10.15 16.89 -6.27
N ASN A 45 -11.20 17.67 -6.50
CA ASN A 45 -11.66 18.65 -5.52
C ASN A 45 -11.82 17.91 -4.17
N ASN A 46 -11.03 18.28 -3.16
CA ASN A 46 -10.94 17.66 -1.82
C ASN A 46 -12.24 17.72 -0.99
N LYS A 47 -13.41 17.93 -1.61
CA LYS A 47 -14.68 17.83 -0.91
C LYS A 47 -14.98 16.35 -0.70
N ILE A 48 -14.95 15.93 0.56
CA ILE A 48 -15.44 14.63 1.01
C ILE A 48 -16.83 14.43 0.39
N HIS A 49 -17.03 13.30 -0.29
CA HIS A 49 -18.30 12.98 -0.91
C HIS A 49 -19.43 13.05 0.13
N PRO A 50 -20.61 13.65 -0.15
CA PRO A 50 -21.65 13.87 0.85
C PRO A 50 -22.07 12.61 1.62
N LYS A 51 -22.09 11.44 0.95
CA LYS A 51 -22.39 10.14 1.60
C LYS A 51 -21.31 9.67 2.59
N LEU A 52 -20.11 10.26 2.55
CA LEU A 52 -18.97 9.88 3.38
C LEU A 52 -18.75 10.82 4.58
N VAL A 53 -19.39 12.00 4.62
CA VAL A 53 -19.16 13.02 5.65
C VAL A 53 -19.48 12.53 7.07
N SER A 54 -20.52 11.71 7.23
CA SER A 54 -20.94 11.15 8.52
C SER A 54 -20.94 9.62 8.50
N ILE A 55 -20.02 9.02 7.74
CA ILE A 55 -20.06 7.58 7.52
C ILE A 55 -19.73 6.81 8.80
N SER A 56 -20.64 5.92 9.18
CA SER A 56 -20.38 4.88 10.16
C SER A 56 -20.30 3.52 9.47
N VAL A 57 -19.78 2.50 10.16
CA VAL A 57 -19.82 1.11 9.68
C VAL A 57 -21.25 0.66 9.34
N PHE A 58 -22.27 1.21 9.99
CA PHE A 58 -23.68 0.93 9.68
C PHE A 58 -24.15 1.66 8.42
N SER A 59 -23.81 2.94 8.27
CA SER A 59 -24.14 3.76 7.09
C SER A 59 -23.46 3.24 5.81
N MET A 60 -22.27 2.64 5.95
CA MET A 60 -21.60 1.93 4.85
C MET A 60 -22.47 0.83 4.24
N MET A 61 -23.20 0.10 5.07
CA MET A 61 -24.06 -0.98 4.60
C MET A 61 -25.28 -0.44 3.82
N GLU A 62 -25.65 0.83 4.00
CA GLU A 62 -26.65 1.49 3.15
C GLU A 62 -26.06 1.89 1.79
N ILE A 63 -24.80 2.33 1.72
CA ILE A 63 -24.09 2.57 0.45
C ILE A 63 -23.93 1.26 -0.33
N CYS A 64 -23.59 0.17 0.37
CA CYS A 64 -23.58 -1.19 -0.17
C CYS A 64 -25.01 -1.81 -0.22
N GLY A 65 -26.03 -0.95 -0.21
CA GLY A 65 -27.46 -1.25 -0.18
C GLY A 65 -27.95 -2.15 -1.30
N ASP A 66 -27.29 -2.13 -2.46
CA ASP A 66 -27.53 -3.04 -3.56
C ASP A 66 -26.38 -2.92 -4.57
N ASN A 67 -26.30 -3.86 -5.52
CA ASN A 67 -25.23 -3.85 -6.52
C ASN A 67 -25.29 -2.62 -7.44
N THR A 68 -26.46 -2.04 -7.69
CA THR A 68 -26.61 -0.85 -8.54
C THR A 68 -26.06 0.37 -7.83
N SER A 69 -26.43 0.56 -6.55
CA SER A 69 -25.90 1.66 -5.72
C SER A 69 -24.39 1.54 -5.52
N ALA A 70 -23.90 0.34 -5.24
CA ALA A 70 -22.46 0.08 -5.13
C ALA A 70 -21.73 0.33 -6.46
N LEU A 71 -22.28 -0.13 -7.58
CA LEU A 71 -21.70 0.12 -8.90
C LEU A 71 -21.66 1.61 -9.24
N SER A 72 -22.75 2.34 -9.01
CA SER A 72 -22.79 3.79 -9.22
C SER A 72 -21.74 4.51 -8.39
N PHE A 73 -21.53 4.08 -7.14
CA PHE A 73 -20.48 4.61 -6.28
C PHE A 73 -19.09 4.32 -6.85
N LEU A 74 -18.83 3.09 -7.30
CA LEU A 74 -17.54 2.72 -7.91
C LEU A 74 -17.26 3.48 -9.21
N GLU A 75 -18.27 3.69 -10.06
CA GLU A 75 -18.15 4.49 -11.28
C GLU A 75 -17.80 5.95 -10.97
N GLU A 76 -18.40 6.53 -9.92
CA GLU A 76 -18.15 7.90 -9.48
C GLU A 76 -16.70 8.12 -9.02
N PHE A 77 -16.10 7.13 -8.35
CA PHE A 77 -14.69 7.17 -7.92
C PHE A 77 -13.70 6.66 -8.97
N GLY A 78 -14.18 6.27 -10.16
CA GLY A 78 -13.32 5.78 -11.24
C GLY A 78 -12.67 4.40 -10.97
N LEU A 79 -13.18 3.64 -10.01
CA LEU A 79 -12.70 2.28 -9.70
C LEU A 79 -13.11 1.27 -10.79
N VAL A 80 -14.19 1.59 -11.50
CA VAL A 80 -14.66 0.88 -12.68
C VAL A 80 -15.12 1.91 -13.71
N PRO A 81 -14.99 1.61 -15.02
CA PRO A 81 -15.45 2.52 -16.06
C PRO A 81 -16.97 2.68 -15.98
N SER A 82 -17.46 3.90 -16.17
CA SER A 82 -18.90 4.10 -16.33
C SER A 82 -19.39 3.52 -17.64
N LYS A 83 -20.63 3.03 -17.67
CA LYS A 83 -21.28 2.62 -18.92
C LYS A 83 -21.30 3.71 -20.00
N LYS A 84 -21.22 4.97 -19.60
CA LYS A 84 -21.18 6.15 -20.47
C LYS A 84 -19.76 6.57 -20.88
N SER A 85 -18.72 5.91 -20.37
CA SER A 85 -17.33 6.23 -20.68
C SER A 85 -17.03 5.97 -22.16
N ILE A 86 -15.93 6.55 -22.65
CA ILE A 86 -15.41 6.28 -23.98
C ILE A 86 -15.12 4.77 -24.07
N PRO A 87 -15.71 4.03 -25.02
CA PRO A 87 -15.46 2.60 -25.16
C PRO A 87 -14.09 2.35 -25.80
N PRO A 88 -13.45 1.20 -25.51
CA PRO A 88 -12.20 0.82 -26.15
C PRO A 88 -12.39 0.61 -27.65
N ASN A 89 -11.31 0.80 -28.41
CA ASN A 89 -11.28 0.54 -29.84
C ASN A 89 -10.89 -0.91 -30.13
N CYS A 90 -11.54 -1.51 -31.13
CA CYS A 90 -11.16 -2.81 -31.69
C CYS A 90 -11.36 -2.77 -33.21
N CYS A 91 -10.40 -3.30 -33.98
CA CYS A 91 -10.42 -3.24 -35.45
C CYS A 91 -10.55 -1.79 -36.00
N GLY A 92 -9.99 -0.80 -35.28
CA GLY A 92 -10.06 0.61 -35.65
C GLY A 92 -11.42 1.29 -35.43
N VAL A 93 -12.38 0.62 -34.80
CA VAL A 93 -13.69 1.19 -34.47
C VAL A 93 -13.99 1.12 -32.97
N PRO A 94 -14.73 2.09 -32.41
CA PRO A 94 -15.21 2.02 -31.03
C PRO A 94 -16.10 0.80 -30.81
N MET A 95 -15.82 0.03 -29.75
CA MET A 95 -16.65 -1.12 -29.38
C MET A 95 -18.02 -0.67 -28.88
N LYS A 96 -19.05 -1.52 -29.04
CA LYS A 96 -20.40 -1.22 -28.55
C LYS A 96 -20.58 -1.78 -27.14
N VAL A 97 -21.23 -1.00 -26.27
CA VAL A 97 -21.68 -1.46 -24.96
C VAL A 97 -22.89 -2.39 -25.14
N GLU A 98 -22.84 -3.56 -24.52
CA GLU A 98 -23.93 -4.53 -24.51
C GLU A 98 -24.26 -4.95 -23.08
N ASN A 99 -25.55 -5.06 -22.76
CA ASN A 99 -26.00 -5.56 -21.46
C ASN A 99 -25.75 -7.07 -21.38
N ASP A 100 -25.18 -7.53 -20.28
CA ASP A 100 -25.02 -8.94 -19.95
C ASP A 100 -25.08 -9.10 -18.44
N VAL A 101 -26.26 -9.51 -17.96
CA VAL A 101 -26.55 -9.72 -16.53
C VAL A 101 -25.67 -10.80 -15.89
N ARG A 102 -25.00 -11.65 -16.69
CA ARG A 102 -24.07 -12.65 -16.19
C ARG A 102 -22.71 -12.05 -15.85
N ARG A 103 -22.41 -10.85 -16.37
CA ARG A 103 -21.17 -10.13 -16.07
C ARG A 103 -21.29 -9.38 -14.77
N LYS A 104 -20.13 -9.18 -14.14
CA LYS A 104 -20.04 -8.55 -12.83
C LYS A 104 -20.64 -7.15 -12.78
N LEU A 105 -20.34 -6.35 -13.80
CA LEU A 105 -20.88 -4.99 -13.95
C LEU A 105 -22.26 -4.98 -14.65
N GLY A 106 -22.79 -6.13 -15.05
CA GLY A 106 -24.05 -6.24 -15.81
C GLY A 106 -23.95 -5.84 -17.28
N TRP A 107 -22.75 -5.55 -17.79
CA TRP A 107 -22.50 -5.18 -19.19
C TRP A 107 -21.07 -5.50 -19.63
N MET A 108 -20.83 -5.44 -20.95
CA MET A 108 -19.53 -5.66 -21.58
C MET A 108 -19.35 -4.77 -22.82
N TRP A 109 -18.11 -4.67 -23.32
CA TRP A 109 -17.86 -4.12 -24.65
C TRP A 109 -17.70 -5.25 -25.67
N ARG A 110 -18.41 -5.16 -26.80
CA ARG A 110 -18.32 -6.11 -27.92
C ARG A 110 -17.92 -5.41 -29.20
N CYS A 111 -16.92 -5.95 -29.90
CA CYS A 111 -16.59 -5.52 -31.24
C CYS A 111 -17.65 -6.08 -32.21
N ARG A 112 -18.15 -5.24 -33.11
CA ARG A 112 -19.06 -5.64 -34.21
C ARG A 112 -18.51 -5.31 -35.59
N SER A 113 -17.20 -5.05 -35.70
CA SER A 113 -16.58 -4.77 -37.00
C SER A 113 -16.67 -6.00 -37.89
N SER A 114 -17.26 -5.83 -39.07
CA SER A 114 -17.15 -6.78 -40.19
C SER A 114 -15.81 -6.67 -40.91
N VAL A 115 -15.04 -5.62 -40.62
CA VAL A 115 -13.79 -5.29 -41.31
C VAL A 115 -12.63 -5.76 -40.45
N ILE A 116 -12.19 -6.99 -40.67
CA ILE A 116 -10.81 -7.38 -40.38
C ILE A 116 -10.08 -7.31 -41.72
N LYS A 117 -9.05 -6.47 -41.84
CA LYS A 117 -8.20 -6.42 -43.05
C LYS A 117 -7.73 -7.85 -43.38
N GLY A 118 -8.27 -8.44 -44.44
CA GLY A 118 -7.90 -9.78 -44.91
C GLY A 118 -8.70 -10.97 -44.37
N SER A 119 -9.77 -10.78 -43.59
CA SER A 119 -10.63 -11.90 -43.16
C SER A 119 -12.12 -11.58 -43.38
N PRO A 120 -12.91 -12.49 -43.99
CA PRO A 120 -14.35 -12.33 -44.17
C PRO A 120 -15.16 -12.54 -42.88
N THR A 121 -14.50 -12.76 -41.74
CA THR A 121 -15.18 -13.06 -40.48
C THR A 121 -15.34 -11.82 -39.62
N ASN A 122 -16.55 -11.60 -39.10
CA ASN A 122 -16.83 -10.52 -38.16
C ASN A 122 -15.98 -10.70 -36.89
N CYS A 123 -15.34 -9.62 -36.43
CA CYS A 123 -14.64 -9.64 -35.15
C CYS A 123 -15.64 -9.90 -34.02
N ARG A 124 -15.36 -10.88 -33.16
CA ARG A 124 -16.19 -11.25 -32.00
C ARG A 124 -15.50 -10.96 -30.66
N LYS A 125 -14.51 -10.06 -30.66
CA LYS A 125 -13.76 -9.71 -29.44
C LYS A 125 -14.71 -9.12 -28.41
N ILE A 126 -14.61 -9.62 -27.19
CA ILE A 126 -15.34 -9.14 -26.00
C ILE A 126 -14.28 -8.66 -25.00
N LEU A 127 -14.51 -7.50 -24.41
CA LEU A 127 -13.70 -6.97 -23.32
C LEU A 127 -14.60 -6.79 -22.09
N ASN A 128 -14.14 -7.23 -20.91
CA ASN A 128 -14.89 -6.95 -19.69
C ASN A 128 -14.45 -5.60 -19.16
N PRO A 129 -15.37 -4.74 -18.70
CA PRO A 129 -14.99 -3.42 -18.22
C PRO A 129 -14.27 -3.45 -16.88
N SER A 130 -14.34 -4.56 -16.16
CA SER A 130 -13.58 -4.77 -14.92
C SER A 130 -12.17 -5.35 -15.13
N ASP A 131 -11.77 -5.71 -16.36
CA ASP A 131 -10.43 -6.28 -16.58
C ASP A 131 -9.35 -5.27 -16.14
N GLY A 132 -8.39 -5.72 -15.32
CA GLY A 132 -7.31 -4.87 -14.78
C GLY A 132 -7.74 -3.88 -13.67
N SER A 133 -9.00 -3.91 -13.24
CA SER A 133 -9.46 -3.21 -12.03
C SER A 133 -9.36 -4.11 -10.79
N PHE A 134 -9.53 -3.53 -9.61
CA PHE A 134 -9.67 -4.29 -8.35
C PHE A 134 -10.86 -5.27 -8.37
N PHE A 135 -11.86 -5.01 -9.23
CA PHE A 135 -13.07 -5.82 -9.38
C PHE A 135 -13.01 -6.78 -10.58
N ASP A 136 -11.82 -7.03 -11.14
CA ASP A 136 -11.62 -8.01 -12.20
C ASP A 136 -12.20 -9.37 -11.76
N GLY A 137 -13.01 -9.99 -12.64
CA GLY A 137 -13.69 -11.25 -12.36
C GLY A 137 -12.75 -12.43 -12.06
N LYS A 138 -11.44 -12.30 -12.38
CA LYS A 138 -10.40 -13.25 -11.99
C LYS A 138 -10.17 -13.32 -10.48
N PHE A 139 -10.39 -12.21 -9.77
CA PHE A 139 -10.21 -12.11 -8.32
C PHE A 139 -11.56 -11.93 -7.60
N CYS A 140 -12.50 -11.26 -8.26
CA CYS A 140 -13.74 -10.82 -7.65
C CYS A 140 -14.91 -11.78 -7.94
N HIS A 141 -15.11 -12.77 -7.06
CA HIS A 141 -16.18 -13.78 -7.21
C HIS A 141 -17.47 -13.51 -6.41
N ILE A 142 -17.48 -12.55 -5.47
CA ILE A 142 -18.65 -12.16 -4.66
C ILE A 142 -19.37 -10.95 -5.25
N SER A 143 -20.55 -10.54 -4.78
CA SER A 143 -21.20 -9.36 -5.36
C SER A 143 -20.37 -8.06 -5.21
N ILE A 144 -20.61 -7.06 -6.06
CA ILE A 144 -19.89 -5.78 -5.99
C ILE A 144 -20.15 -5.09 -4.64
N ALA A 145 -21.39 -5.16 -4.17
CA ALA A 145 -21.77 -4.63 -2.86
C ALA A 145 -20.98 -5.29 -1.71
N ASP A 146 -20.80 -6.61 -1.74
CA ASP A 146 -19.99 -7.29 -0.71
C ASP A 146 -18.52 -6.90 -0.80
N ALA A 147 -17.96 -6.86 -2.01
CA ALA A 147 -16.57 -6.47 -2.23
C ALA A 147 -16.29 -5.06 -1.69
N LEU A 148 -17.18 -4.11 -1.98
CA LEU A 148 -17.11 -2.74 -1.46
C LEU A 148 -17.25 -2.69 0.07
N ALA A 149 -18.17 -3.48 0.64
CA ALA A 149 -18.32 -3.55 2.09
C ALA A 149 -17.09 -4.13 2.78
N ILE A 150 -16.44 -5.14 2.19
CA ILE A 150 -15.17 -5.70 2.70
C ILE A 150 -14.04 -4.66 2.62
N LEU A 151 -13.93 -3.93 1.51
CA LEU A 151 -12.97 -2.84 1.34
C LEU A 151 -13.08 -1.82 2.47
N PHE A 152 -14.30 -1.38 2.75
CA PHE A 152 -14.55 -0.45 3.82
C PHE A 152 -14.23 -1.05 5.21
N CYS A 153 -14.61 -2.32 5.47
CA CYS A 153 -14.22 -3.01 6.71
C CYS A 153 -12.69 -3.06 6.89
N PHE A 154 -11.94 -3.24 5.80
CA PHE A 154 -10.48 -3.18 5.84
C PHE A 154 -9.99 -1.78 6.22
N VAL A 155 -10.48 -0.72 5.57
CA VAL A 155 -10.09 0.67 5.88
C VAL A 155 -10.35 0.99 7.35
N MET A 156 -11.51 0.57 7.86
CA MET A 156 -11.95 0.76 9.25
C MET A 156 -11.28 -0.15 10.28
N ASP A 157 -10.29 -0.95 9.87
CA ASP A 157 -9.57 -1.90 10.71
C ASP A 157 -10.46 -2.90 11.46
N VAL A 158 -11.58 -3.27 10.84
CA VAL A 158 -12.47 -4.31 11.37
C VAL A 158 -11.77 -5.65 11.20
N LYS A 159 -11.72 -6.46 12.27
CA LYS A 159 -11.13 -7.82 12.18
C LYS A 159 -11.98 -8.71 11.26
N ILE A 160 -11.33 -9.60 10.51
CA ILE A 160 -11.96 -10.54 9.56
C ILE A 160 -13.17 -11.26 10.16
N ILE A 161 -13.06 -11.74 11.42
CA ILE A 161 -14.16 -12.46 12.10
C ILE A 161 -15.39 -11.57 12.28
N PHE A 162 -15.20 -10.28 12.60
CA PHE A 162 -16.32 -9.35 12.76
C PHE A 162 -16.89 -8.94 11.40
N ALA A 163 -16.04 -8.66 10.42
CA ALA A 163 -16.48 -8.37 9.05
C ALA A 163 -17.37 -9.52 8.51
N LEU A 164 -16.93 -10.78 8.68
CA LEU A 164 -17.68 -11.97 8.31
C LEU A 164 -19.06 -12.03 8.95
N LYS A 165 -19.12 -11.85 10.28
CA LYS A 165 -20.39 -11.89 11.02
C LYS A 165 -21.34 -10.79 10.56
N HIS A 166 -20.84 -9.56 10.41
CA HIS A 166 -21.65 -8.42 10.00
C HIS A 166 -22.18 -8.55 8.57
N LEU A 167 -21.34 -8.96 7.62
CA LEU A 167 -21.73 -9.19 6.22
C LEU A 167 -22.77 -10.29 6.11
N ASN A 168 -22.56 -11.44 6.75
CA ASN A 168 -23.51 -12.54 6.70
C ASN A 168 -24.85 -12.17 7.36
N ALA A 169 -24.84 -11.48 8.51
CA ALA A 169 -26.07 -10.98 9.13
C ALA A 169 -26.80 -9.96 8.25
N TYR A 170 -26.08 -9.14 7.50
CA TYR A 170 -26.65 -8.21 6.55
C TYR A 170 -27.28 -8.91 5.33
N ARG A 171 -26.60 -9.91 4.76
CA ARG A 171 -27.12 -10.75 3.67
C ARG A 171 -28.41 -11.46 4.06
N GLN A 172 -28.43 -12.07 5.24
CA GLN A 172 -29.62 -12.74 5.78
C GLN A 172 -30.81 -11.79 5.93
N ARG A 173 -30.59 -10.55 6.39
CA ARG A 173 -31.66 -9.54 6.48
C ARG A 173 -32.25 -9.14 5.14
N LYS A 174 -31.48 -9.28 4.04
CA LYS A 174 -31.95 -9.07 2.67
C LYS A 174 -32.60 -10.30 2.03
N GLY A 175 -32.69 -11.42 2.77
CA GLY A 175 -33.19 -12.69 2.25
C GLY A 175 -32.18 -13.44 1.37
N ASP A 176 -30.91 -13.04 1.35
CA ASP A 176 -29.86 -13.82 0.69
C ASP A 176 -29.43 -14.95 1.62
N THR A 177 -29.69 -16.19 1.19
CA THR A 177 -29.39 -17.41 1.93
C THR A 177 -27.93 -17.84 1.80
N THR A 178 -27.17 -17.24 0.89
CA THR A 178 -25.76 -17.58 0.68
C THR A 178 -24.87 -16.85 1.69
N SER A 179 -24.01 -17.59 2.37
CA SER A 179 -23.03 -17.03 3.30
C SER A 179 -21.66 -16.85 2.64
N LEU A 180 -20.98 -15.78 3.01
CA LEU A 180 -19.56 -15.61 2.69
C LEU A 180 -18.75 -16.59 3.54
N SER A 181 -17.68 -17.13 2.95
CA SER A 181 -16.73 -17.96 3.66
C SER A 181 -15.63 -17.11 4.31
N THR A 182 -15.01 -17.62 5.37
CA THR A 182 -13.82 -16.98 5.97
C THR A 182 -12.68 -16.85 4.98
N GLY A 183 -12.51 -17.84 4.08
CA GLY A 183 -11.49 -17.82 3.02
C GLY A 183 -11.68 -16.63 2.11
N THR A 184 -12.91 -16.44 1.61
CA THR A 184 -13.27 -15.31 0.74
C THR A 184 -12.92 -13.96 1.38
N ILE A 185 -13.29 -13.72 2.64
CA ILE A 185 -12.96 -12.43 3.29
C ILE A 185 -11.46 -12.28 3.51
N THR A 186 -10.77 -13.38 3.86
CA THR A 186 -9.32 -13.38 4.04
C THR A 186 -8.60 -13.00 2.74
N ASP A 187 -9.05 -13.55 1.60
CA ASP A 187 -8.50 -13.27 0.28
C ASP A 187 -8.65 -11.78 -0.08
N TYR A 188 -9.84 -11.20 0.15
CA TYR A 188 -10.08 -9.78 -0.07
C TYR A 188 -9.25 -8.88 0.84
N TYR A 189 -9.12 -9.23 2.12
CA TYR A 189 -8.20 -8.51 3.02
C TYR A 189 -6.76 -8.62 2.49
N SER A 190 -6.36 -9.75 1.90
CA SER A 190 -5.05 -9.87 1.27
C SER A 190 -4.88 -8.94 0.08
N HIS A 191 -5.88 -8.84 -0.81
CA HIS A 191 -5.84 -7.88 -1.92
C HIS A 191 -5.79 -6.43 -1.42
N CYS A 192 -6.49 -6.10 -0.33
CA CYS A 192 -6.39 -4.77 0.28
C CYS A 192 -4.98 -4.49 0.84
N ARG A 193 -4.35 -5.50 1.45
CA ARG A 193 -2.97 -5.39 1.94
C ARG A 193 -1.96 -5.26 0.80
N GLU A 194 -2.20 -5.91 -0.34
CA GLU A 194 -1.37 -5.76 -1.55
C GLU A 194 -1.39 -4.30 -2.04
N VAL A 195 -2.57 -3.67 -2.11
CA VAL A 195 -2.68 -2.22 -2.42
C VAL A 195 -1.87 -1.40 -1.42
N ALA A 196 -2.07 -1.64 -0.13
CA ALA A 196 -1.38 -0.93 0.93
C ALA A 196 0.15 -1.09 0.85
N GLU A 197 0.62 -2.29 0.51
CA GLU A 197 2.04 -2.61 0.35
C GLU A 197 2.65 -1.88 -0.86
N ILE A 198 1.99 -1.96 -2.03
CA ILE A 198 2.47 -1.31 -3.25
C ILE A 198 2.58 0.19 -3.03
N ILE A 199 1.55 0.82 -2.47
CA ILE A 199 1.56 2.25 -2.18
C ILE A 199 2.63 2.62 -1.17
N SER A 200 2.77 1.85 -0.09
CA SER A 200 3.82 2.10 0.92
C SER A 200 5.23 1.98 0.33
N SER A 201 5.44 1.10 -0.65
CA SER A 201 6.74 0.97 -1.34
C SER A 201 7.07 2.14 -2.28
N HIS A 202 6.07 2.94 -2.65
CA HIS A 202 6.22 4.17 -3.44
C HIS A 202 6.24 5.43 -2.57
N THR A 203 6.08 5.29 -1.25
CA THR A 203 6.22 6.42 -0.34
C THR A 203 7.70 6.74 -0.19
N ASP A 204 8.16 7.80 -0.86
CA ASP A 204 9.46 8.37 -0.55
C ASP A 204 9.34 9.06 0.82
N LEU A 205 9.96 8.47 1.84
CA LEU A 205 10.14 9.18 3.11
C LEU A 205 11.38 10.05 2.98
N GLU A 206 11.20 11.35 3.18
CA GLU A 206 12.29 12.30 3.38
C GLU A 206 13.02 11.99 4.71
N LEU A 207 13.82 10.93 4.69
CA LEU A 207 14.74 10.57 5.78
C LEU A 207 15.88 11.60 5.91
N ASP A 208 16.04 12.45 4.89
CA ASP A 208 17.04 13.52 4.73
C ASP A 208 17.00 14.62 5.81
N ASN A 209 16.04 14.56 6.73
CA ASN A 209 15.99 15.48 7.86
C ASN A 209 17.06 15.12 8.90
N LEU A 210 18.21 15.77 8.71
CA LEU A 210 19.34 15.94 9.62
C LEU A 210 19.13 15.61 11.11
N GLY A 211 19.94 14.67 11.62
CA GLY A 211 20.10 14.36 13.04
C GLY A 211 19.18 13.27 13.58
N ARG A 212 18.64 12.41 12.71
CA ARG A 212 17.72 11.33 13.08
C ARG A 212 18.44 10.00 13.22
N ILE A 213 18.00 9.20 14.18
CA ILE A 213 18.45 7.83 14.38
C ILE A 213 17.61 6.92 13.49
N VAL A 214 18.23 6.38 12.44
CA VAL A 214 17.59 5.39 11.58
C VAL A 214 18.06 4.01 12.03
N LEU A 215 17.11 3.22 12.54
CA LEU A 215 17.29 1.82 12.85
C LEU A 215 17.13 1.01 11.56
N PHE A 216 18.05 0.09 11.36
CA PHE A 216 18.02 -0.83 10.23
C PHE A 216 17.79 -2.25 10.75
N ASP A 217 16.80 -2.94 10.19
CA ASP A 217 16.55 -4.34 10.51
C ASP A 217 16.30 -5.17 9.23
N GLU A 218 16.83 -6.38 9.22
CA GLU A 218 16.68 -7.35 8.15
C GLU A 218 15.84 -8.52 8.66
N THR A 219 14.66 -8.70 8.06
CA THR A 219 13.76 -9.79 8.42
C THR A 219 13.65 -10.79 7.28
N PHE A 220 14.03 -12.04 7.58
CA PHE A 220 13.85 -13.17 6.67
C PHE A 220 12.48 -13.81 6.84
N LEU A 221 11.67 -13.76 5.78
CA LEU A 221 10.33 -14.33 5.75
C LEU A 221 10.32 -15.61 4.90
N ALA A 222 10.25 -16.77 5.54
CA ALA A 222 10.37 -18.06 4.84
C ALA A 222 9.01 -18.65 4.42
N LYS A 223 8.82 -18.94 3.11
CA LYS A 223 7.59 -19.50 2.54
C LYS A 223 7.67 -21.02 2.43
N ARG A 224 6.55 -21.68 2.69
CA ARG A 224 6.38 -23.10 2.33
C ARG A 224 5.60 -23.20 1.04
N LYS A 225 6.08 -24.01 0.10
CA LYS A 225 5.28 -24.45 -1.05
C LYS A 225 4.10 -25.28 -0.53
N TYR A 226 2.86 -24.93 -0.89
CA TYR A 226 1.65 -25.70 -0.54
C TYR A 226 1.38 -25.94 0.96
N ASN A 227 1.90 -25.09 1.86
CA ASN A 227 1.83 -25.32 3.32
C ASN A 227 2.39 -26.70 3.77
N ARG A 228 3.18 -27.39 2.92
CA ARG A 228 3.75 -28.73 3.16
C ARG A 228 5.21 -28.79 2.64
N GLY A 229 6.14 -29.33 3.43
CA GLY A 229 7.52 -29.62 2.99
C GLY A 229 8.64 -28.89 3.74
N ARG A 230 9.90 -29.20 3.38
CA ARG A 230 11.13 -28.57 3.90
C ARG A 230 11.33 -27.17 3.29
N PHE A 231 11.98 -26.27 4.04
CA PHE A 231 12.35 -24.95 3.55
C PHE A 231 13.45 -25.07 2.49
N ASN A 232 13.25 -24.42 1.34
CA ASN A 232 14.31 -24.19 0.37
C ASN A 232 14.71 -22.71 0.45
N GLU A 233 16.00 -22.40 0.27
CA GLU A 233 16.52 -21.02 0.29
C GLU A 233 15.81 -20.10 -0.72
N GLN A 234 15.37 -20.65 -1.86
CA GLN A 234 14.57 -19.95 -2.87
C GLN A 234 13.19 -19.47 -2.38
N MET A 235 12.76 -19.87 -1.18
CA MET A 235 11.47 -19.51 -0.61
C MET A 235 11.57 -18.45 0.49
N THR A 236 12.78 -17.96 0.78
CA THR A 236 12.98 -16.87 1.73
C THR A 236 12.84 -15.54 1.03
N ILE A 237 11.85 -14.75 1.44
CA ILE A 237 11.71 -13.35 1.07
C ILE A 237 12.52 -12.55 2.07
N ASN A 238 13.50 -11.79 1.58
CA ASN A 238 14.24 -10.88 2.41
C ASN A 238 13.53 -9.52 2.41
N VAL A 239 13.21 -9.01 3.59
CA VAL A 239 12.63 -7.67 3.76
C VAL A 239 13.56 -6.86 4.63
N VAL A 240 13.92 -5.69 4.13
CA VAL A 240 14.74 -4.74 4.85
C VAL A 240 13.86 -3.59 5.30
N GLY A 241 13.83 -3.33 6.60
CA GLY A 241 13.12 -2.21 7.21
C GLY A 241 14.08 -1.12 7.63
N LEU A 242 13.71 0.13 7.35
CA LEU A 242 14.34 1.32 7.92
C LEU A 242 13.32 1.99 8.83
N PHE A 243 13.69 2.31 10.06
CA PHE A 243 12.80 2.93 11.03
C PHE A 243 13.46 4.12 11.69
N CYS A 244 12.89 5.31 11.52
CA CYS A 244 13.35 6.52 12.19
C CYS A 244 12.81 6.54 13.62
N ARG A 245 13.70 6.63 14.62
CA ARG A 245 13.32 6.53 16.03
C ARG A 245 12.50 7.73 16.51
N GLU A 246 12.81 8.92 16.00
CA GLU A 246 12.28 10.20 16.48
C GLU A 246 10.82 10.40 16.07
N ASP A 247 10.54 10.32 14.77
CA ASP A 247 9.18 10.47 14.23
C ASP A 247 8.42 9.15 14.14
N ARG A 248 9.11 8.04 14.42
CA ARG A 248 8.59 6.67 14.35
C ARG A 248 8.05 6.35 12.94
N SER A 249 8.56 7.00 11.91
CA SER A 249 8.32 6.63 10.51
C SER A 249 9.18 5.45 10.11
N GLY A 250 8.82 4.76 9.04
CA GLY A 250 9.72 3.78 8.46
C GLY A 250 9.37 3.39 7.04
N LEU A 251 10.35 2.85 6.36
CA LEU A 251 10.28 2.28 5.03
C LEU A 251 10.54 0.78 5.14
N PHE A 252 10.08 0.03 4.16
CA PHE A 252 10.57 -1.31 3.97
C PHE A 252 10.71 -1.61 2.48
N TYR A 253 11.66 -2.48 2.17
CA TYR A 253 11.96 -2.89 0.82
C TYR A 253 11.99 -4.40 0.74
N LYS A 254 11.39 -4.94 -0.33
CA LYS A 254 11.58 -6.33 -0.71
C LYS A 254 12.92 -6.44 -1.44
N VAL A 255 13.76 -7.35 -0.96
CA VAL A 255 15.14 -7.51 -1.40
C VAL A 255 15.28 -8.88 -2.07
N ASN A 256 15.64 -8.89 -3.35
CA ASN A 256 15.80 -10.13 -4.12
C ASN A 256 17.22 -10.69 -3.93
N HIS A 257 17.34 -11.88 -3.32
CA HIS A 257 18.53 -12.75 -3.30
C HIS A 257 19.88 -12.11 -2.93
N THR A 258 19.86 -11.05 -2.13
CA THR A 258 21.05 -10.19 -1.96
C THR A 258 21.55 -10.18 -0.53
N ASN A 259 22.88 -10.12 -0.42
CA ASN A 259 23.58 -9.87 0.83
C ASN A 259 23.37 -8.39 1.21
N ILE A 260 23.13 -8.10 2.49
CA ILE A 260 23.00 -6.74 3.04
C ILE A 260 24.04 -5.76 2.49
N LYS A 261 25.27 -6.23 2.22
CA LYS A 261 26.35 -5.42 1.60
C LYS A 261 25.95 -4.77 0.28
N SER A 262 25.15 -5.45 -0.54
CA SER A 262 24.69 -4.92 -1.82
C SER A 262 23.58 -3.88 -1.71
N LEU A 263 22.93 -3.78 -0.54
CA LEU A 263 21.95 -2.73 -0.25
C LEU A 263 22.59 -1.46 0.30
N TRP A 264 23.84 -1.53 0.76
CA TRP A 264 24.51 -0.39 1.37
C TRP A 264 24.56 0.84 0.46
N PRO A 265 24.83 0.74 -0.86
CA PRO A 265 24.78 1.91 -1.74
C PRO A 265 23.43 2.63 -1.71
N TYR A 266 22.33 1.88 -1.63
CA TYR A 266 20.97 2.44 -1.53
C TYR A 266 20.70 3.07 -0.17
N ILE A 267 21.09 2.38 0.90
CA ILE A 267 20.92 2.90 2.26
C ILE A 267 21.77 4.17 2.45
N ALA A 268 22.99 4.17 1.92
CA ALA A 268 23.89 5.31 1.93
C ALA A 268 23.33 6.50 1.14
N GLU A 269 22.68 6.27 0.00
CA GLU A 269 21.99 7.32 -0.75
C GLU A 269 20.79 7.87 0.01
N LEU A 270 20.00 7.02 0.68
CA LEU A 270 18.85 7.42 1.48
C LEU A 270 19.22 8.16 2.79
N VAL A 271 20.46 8.00 3.27
CA VAL A 271 20.92 8.60 4.52
C VAL A 271 21.83 9.81 4.28
N ASP A 272 22.37 9.93 3.07
CA ASP A 272 23.31 10.92 2.49
C ASP A 272 24.50 11.38 3.37
N HIS A 273 25.68 11.33 2.76
CA HIS A 273 27.01 11.43 3.37
C HIS A 273 27.51 12.87 3.60
N GLU A 274 26.85 13.90 3.05
CA GLU A 274 27.34 15.28 3.10
C GLU A 274 26.75 16.15 4.22
N LYS A 275 25.80 15.62 5.00
CA LYS A 275 25.10 16.35 6.08
C LYS A 275 25.45 15.75 7.46
N PRO A 276 25.52 16.56 8.55
CA PRO A 276 26.03 16.08 9.83
C PRO A 276 25.33 14.82 10.35
N LYS A 277 26.09 13.72 10.36
CA LYS A 277 25.96 12.44 11.07
C LYS A 277 24.54 12.10 11.56
N ASN A 278 23.71 11.57 10.66
CA ASN A 278 22.69 10.60 11.09
C ASN A 278 23.42 9.38 11.67
N SER A 279 22.99 8.88 12.83
CA SER A 279 23.55 7.68 13.44
C SER A 279 22.69 6.48 13.07
N ILE A 280 23.28 5.53 12.35
CA ILE A 280 22.67 4.26 11.98
C ILE A 280 23.03 3.24 13.05
N TYR A 281 22.04 2.51 13.55
CA TYR A 281 22.27 1.40 14.47
C TYR A 281 21.61 0.13 13.91
N SER A 282 22.32 -0.99 14.01
CA SER A 282 21.78 -2.33 13.80
C SER A 282 21.98 -3.14 15.09
N ASP A 283 21.16 -4.18 15.28
CA ASP A 283 21.11 -4.96 16.52
C ASP A 283 22.43 -5.70 16.85
N GLU A 284 23.34 -5.82 15.88
CA GLU A 284 24.71 -6.31 16.12
C GLU A 284 25.68 -5.14 16.40
N GLU A 285 25.56 -4.43 17.53
CA GLU A 285 26.70 -3.64 18.03
C GLU A 285 26.61 -3.24 19.52
N GLN A 286 27.35 -3.99 20.35
CA GLN A 286 27.94 -3.52 21.61
C GLN A 286 29.47 -3.41 21.50
N SER A 287 30.03 -3.39 20.28
CA SER A 287 31.48 -3.29 20.07
C SER A 287 31.82 -2.02 19.29
N ASP A 288 32.60 -1.14 19.89
CA ASP A 288 33.13 0.15 19.38
C ASP A 288 33.99 0.07 18.10
N ASN A 289 33.76 -0.89 17.21
CA ASN A 289 34.45 -0.92 15.91
C ASN A 289 33.73 0.03 14.95
N SER A 290 34.50 0.74 14.12
CA SER A 290 33.92 1.51 13.04
C SER A 290 33.08 0.59 12.14
N ILE A 291 31.90 1.04 11.73
CA ILE A 291 30.97 0.28 10.87
C ILE A 291 31.69 -0.28 9.63
N GLU A 292 32.71 0.43 9.12
CA GLU A 292 33.59 0.00 8.01
C GLU A 292 34.38 -1.30 8.31
N ASP A 293 34.84 -1.51 9.54
CA ASP A 293 35.61 -2.69 9.95
C ASP A 293 34.74 -3.96 10.09
N ASN A 294 33.47 -3.79 10.46
CA ASN A 294 32.51 -4.89 10.55
C ASN A 294 32.03 -5.32 9.15
N ILE A 295 31.94 -4.38 8.20
CA ILE A 295 31.62 -4.64 6.79
C ILE A 295 32.71 -5.47 6.09
N LEU A 296 33.99 -5.22 6.38
CA LEU A 296 35.12 -5.98 5.80
C LEU A 296 35.18 -7.43 6.29
N LYS A 297 34.70 -7.73 7.51
CA LYS A 297 34.89 -9.03 8.16
C LYS A 297 33.84 -10.11 7.86
N GLY A 298 32.83 -9.80 7.04
CA GLY A 298 32.03 -10.81 6.33
C GLY A 298 31.48 -11.95 7.19
N LYS A 299 30.80 -11.64 8.29
CA LYS A 299 30.06 -12.67 9.05
C LYS A 299 28.65 -12.79 8.48
N SER A 300 28.35 -13.96 7.92
CA SER A 300 27.00 -14.36 7.53
C SER A 300 26.10 -14.36 8.76
N LEU A 301 25.00 -13.59 8.69
CA LEU A 301 23.96 -13.54 9.72
C LEU A 301 23.40 -14.94 9.96
N ARG A 302 23.23 -15.31 11.24
CA ARG A 302 22.80 -16.67 11.63
C ARG A 302 21.34 -16.89 11.26
N ASN A 303 21.07 -18.08 10.71
CA ASN A 303 19.73 -18.60 10.51
C ASN A 303 18.99 -18.73 11.84
N VAL A 304 18.08 -17.80 12.12
CA VAL A 304 17.10 -17.95 13.21
C VAL A 304 16.00 -18.91 12.74
N PRO A 305 15.69 -19.99 13.50
CA PRO A 305 14.60 -20.88 13.13
C PRO A 305 13.25 -20.18 13.34
N SER A 306 12.62 -19.75 12.25
CA SER A 306 11.30 -19.12 12.29
C SER A 306 10.19 -20.15 12.51
N SER A 307 9.28 -19.83 13.42
CA SER A 307 8.15 -20.66 13.80
C SER A 307 7.04 -20.66 12.73
N LYS A 308 6.23 -21.72 12.75
CA LYS A 308 5.26 -22.10 11.72
C LYS A 308 4.21 -21.00 11.46
N GLY A 309 4.32 -20.31 10.32
CA GLY A 309 3.31 -19.38 9.81
C GLY A 309 3.53 -19.01 8.34
N THR A 310 2.47 -18.59 7.64
CA THR A 310 2.47 -18.20 6.22
C THR A 310 3.10 -16.80 6.03
N PRO A 311 4.30 -16.67 5.42
CA PRO A 311 5.03 -15.38 5.33
C PRO A 311 4.49 -14.40 4.29
N GLN A 312 3.58 -14.83 3.41
CA GLN A 312 2.95 -13.90 2.48
C GLN A 312 2.06 -12.90 3.24
N LEU A 313 1.50 -13.32 4.38
CA LEU A 313 0.78 -12.41 5.25
C LEU A 313 1.71 -11.46 6.01
N SER A 314 2.94 -11.84 6.37
CA SER A 314 3.75 -11.01 7.27
C SER A 314 4.23 -9.72 6.61
N HIS A 315 4.74 -9.77 5.38
CA HIS A 315 5.14 -8.55 4.66
C HIS A 315 3.92 -7.70 4.27
N GLN A 316 2.84 -8.32 3.80
CA GLN A 316 1.58 -7.63 3.53
C GLN A 316 1.01 -6.96 4.78
N ASN A 317 1.16 -7.56 5.96
CA ASN A 317 0.76 -6.96 7.23
C ASN A 317 1.68 -5.79 7.62
N MET A 318 2.99 -5.86 7.33
CA MET A 318 3.89 -4.72 7.51
C MET A 318 3.49 -3.56 6.59
N GLY A 319 3.31 -3.83 5.29
CA GLY A 319 2.81 -2.85 4.32
C GLY A 319 1.50 -2.22 4.73
N ALA A 320 0.54 -3.01 5.21
CA ALA A 320 -0.71 -2.48 5.75
C ALA A 320 -0.52 -1.63 7.00
N THR A 321 0.39 -1.99 7.90
CA THR A 321 0.69 -1.22 9.11
C THR A 321 1.31 0.12 8.76
N PHE A 322 2.31 0.14 7.87
CA PHE A 322 2.91 1.36 7.33
C PHE A 322 1.86 2.23 6.64
N TYR A 323 1.08 1.64 5.74
CA TYR A 323 0.00 2.33 5.03
C TYR A 323 -0.97 3.03 5.98
N ARG A 324 -1.47 2.31 6.99
CA ARG A 324 -2.39 2.89 8.00
C ARG A 324 -1.76 4.09 8.71
N ARG A 325 -0.49 3.98 9.08
CA ARG A 325 0.22 5.03 9.80
C ARG A 325 0.53 6.25 8.94
N HIS A 326 0.96 6.03 7.70
CA HIS A 326 1.45 7.09 6.82
C HIS A 326 0.34 7.80 6.05
N TYR A 327 -0.76 7.09 5.76
CA TYR A 327 -1.88 7.62 4.99
C TYR A 327 -3.14 7.75 5.84
N LEU A 328 -3.64 6.66 6.41
CA LEU A 328 -4.96 6.69 7.07
C LEU A 328 -4.97 7.44 8.42
N ALA A 329 -3.87 7.44 9.17
CA ALA A 329 -3.78 8.14 10.45
C ALA A 329 -3.69 9.67 10.30
N LYS A 330 -3.37 10.17 9.08
CA LYS A 330 -3.37 11.59 8.76
C LYS A 330 -4.75 12.12 8.38
N CYS A 331 -5.69 11.23 8.06
CA CYS A 331 -7.06 11.59 7.74
C CYS A 331 -7.81 11.99 9.01
N GLU A 332 -8.55 13.09 8.97
CA GLU A 332 -9.34 13.62 10.09
C GLU A 332 -10.66 12.86 10.27
N SER A 333 -11.19 12.30 9.17
CA SER A 333 -12.45 11.55 9.17
C SER A 333 -12.34 10.17 8.54
N ASP A 334 -13.29 9.29 8.86
CA ASP A 334 -13.36 7.96 8.24
C ASP A 334 -13.72 8.04 6.76
N GLY A 335 -14.49 9.05 6.36
CA GLY A 335 -14.77 9.35 4.96
C GLY A 335 -13.50 9.66 4.17
N GLU A 336 -12.58 10.45 4.73
CA GLU A 336 -11.27 10.72 4.12
C GLU A 336 -10.39 9.47 4.03
N LYS A 337 -10.41 8.60 5.04
CA LYS A 337 -9.67 7.32 4.99
C LYS A 337 -10.15 6.44 3.84
N ILE A 338 -11.47 6.35 3.68
CA ILE A 338 -12.08 5.59 2.58
C ILE A 338 -11.69 6.21 1.25
N MET A 339 -11.88 7.52 1.08
CA MET A 339 -11.50 8.25 -0.13
C MET A 339 -10.05 8.03 -0.53
N THR A 340 -9.14 8.21 0.42
CA THR A 340 -7.70 8.02 0.24
C THR A 340 -7.40 6.60 -0.24
N PHE A 341 -8.02 5.59 0.39
CA PHE A 341 -7.81 4.21 -0.02
C PHE A 341 -8.40 3.90 -1.40
N LEU A 342 -9.56 4.44 -1.76
CA LEU A 342 -10.14 4.26 -3.08
C LEU A 342 -9.27 4.86 -4.19
N GLN A 343 -8.68 6.04 -3.95
CA GLN A 343 -7.74 6.66 -4.88
C GLN A 343 -6.51 5.77 -5.11
N HIS A 344 -5.93 5.27 -4.03
CA HIS A 344 -4.81 4.35 -4.09
C HIS A 344 -5.13 3.02 -4.80
N ILE A 345 -6.37 2.51 -4.67
CA ILE A 345 -6.81 1.37 -5.48
C ILE A 345 -6.78 1.72 -6.97
N CYS A 346 -7.20 2.93 -7.37
CA CYS A 346 -7.14 3.35 -8.76
C CYS A 346 -5.70 3.49 -9.27
N GLU A 347 -4.73 3.83 -8.42
CA GLU A 347 -3.32 3.88 -8.81
C GLU A 347 -2.75 2.46 -9.04
N VAL A 348 -3.10 1.51 -8.18
CA VAL A 348 -2.64 0.11 -8.26
C VAL A 348 -3.39 -0.68 -9.35
N TYR A 349 -4.69 -0.45 -9.49
CA TYR A 349 -5.57 -1.15 -10.42
C TYR A 349 -6.43 -0.16 -11.23
N PRO A 350 -5.82 0.61 -12.14
CA PRO A 350 -6.50 1.67 -12.88
C PRO A 350 -7.54 1.16 -13.88
N GLY A 351 -7.52 -0.14 -14.23
CA GLY A 351 -8.44 -0.72 -15.21
C GLY A 351 -8.47 0.05 -16.53
N TYR A 352 -9.66 0.14 -17.14
CA TYR A 352 -9.88 0.97 -18.32
C TYR A 352 -10.15 2.43 -17.93
N ASN A 353 -9.34 3.33 -18.45
CA ASN A 353 -9.57 4.77 -18.39
C ASN A 353 -9.64 5.33 -19.82
N ASP A 354 -10.74 6.02 -20.15
CA ASP A 354 -11.03 6.56 -21.48
C ASP A 354 -10.87 5.54 -22.62
N GLY A 355 -11.34 4.31 -22.41
CA GLY A 355 -11.25 3.22 -23.39
C GLY A 355 -9.87 2.61 -23.56
N VAL A 356 -8.89 2.99 -22.72
CA VAL A 356 -7.54 2.42 -22.73
C VAL A 356 -7.30 1.68 -21.42
N LEU A 357 -6.91 0.40 -21.51
CA LEU A 357 -6.45 -0.36 -20.36
C LEU A 357 -5.12 0.23 -19.88
N LYS A 358 -5.10 0.78 -18.68
CA LYS A 358 -3.90 1.38 -18.07
C LYS A 358 -3.14 0.33 -17.26
N THR A 359 -1.84 0.51 -17.21
CA THR A 359 -0.95 -0.25 -16.33
C THR A 359 -0.90 0.45 -14.97
N GLY A 360 -1.20 -0.27 -13.90
CA GLY A 360 -1.13 0.26 -12.54
C GLY A 360 0.26 0.22 -11.94
N LEU A 361 0.35 0.68 -10.69
CA LEU A 361 1.54 0.54 -9.87
C LEU A 361 1.80 -0.94 -9.54
N PHE A 362 3.08 -1.31 -9.52
CA PHE A 362 3.56 -2.61 -9.05
C PHE A 362 4.43 -2.39 -7.84
N LEU A 363 4.68 -3.43 -7.03
CA LEU A 363 5.59 -3.33 -5.90
C LEU A 363 6.98 -2.84 -6.37
N LYS A 364 7.51 -1.79 -5.74
CA LYS A 364 8.85 -1.26 -6.05
C LYS A 364 9.88 -2.30 -5.64
N GLU A 365 10.49 -2.97 -6.60
CA GLU A 365 11.60 -3.90 -6.35
C GLU A 365 12.91 -3.14 -6.42
N ILE A 366 13.75 -3.26 -5.39
CA ILE A 366 15.13 -2.80 -5.45
C ILE A 366 15.95 -3.95 -6.02
N ASP A 367 16.43 -3.79 -7.25
CA ASP A 367 17.42 -4.68 -7.84
C ASP A 367 18.80 -4.02 -7.81
N PRO A 368 19.63 -4.30 -6.79
CA PRO A 368 20.93 -3.67 -6.65
C PRO A 368 21.91 -4.04 -7.78
N SER A 369 21.61 -5.05 -8.59
CA SER A 369 22.44 -5.42 -9.74
C SER A 369 22.20 -4.55 -10.98
N SER A 370 21.04 -3.89 -11.06
CA SER A 370 20.62 -3.16 -12.27
C SER A 370 21.18 -1.73 -12.37
N GLU A 371 21.47 -1.06 -11.26
CA GLU A 371 21.87 0.36 -11.26
C GLU A 371 23.38 0.62 -11.17
N THR A 372 24.18 -0.39 -10.80
CA THR A 372 25.65 -0.30 -10.89
C THR A 372 26.15 -0.05 -12.32
N ALA A 373 25.29 -0.25 -13.34
CA ALA A 373 25.56 0.10 -14.73
C ALA A 373 25.42 1.61 -15.04
N LEU A 374 24.58 2.37 -14.33
CA LEU A 374 24.34 3.79 -14.62
C LEU A 374 25.36 4.72 -13.94
N HIS A 375 25.93 4.32 -12.80
CA HIS A 375 26.91 5.11 -12.05
C HIS A 375 28.35 4.59 -12.22
N SER A 376 28.72 4.20 -13.45
CA SER A 376 30.15 4.09 -13.76
C SER A 376 30.78 5.48 -13.60
N PRO A 377 31.81 5.65 -12.74
CA PRO A 377 32.42 6.94 -12.54
C PRO A 377 32.99 7.39 -13.89
N LYS A 378 32.45 8.49 -14.44
CA LYS A 378 33.05 9.17 -15.57
C LYS A 378 34.50 9.46 -15.17
N LYS A 379 35.44 8.67 -15.71
CA LYS A 379 36.87 8.89 -15.52
C LYS A 379 37.15 10.33 -15.94
N ARG A 380 37.30 11.23 -14.97
CA ARG A 380 37.88 12.55 -15.24
C ARG A 380 39.29 12.24 -15.75
N LYS A 381 39.52 12.49 -17.04
CA LYS A 381 40.88 12.58 -17.57
C LYS A 381 41.57 13.68 -16.76
N ILE A 382 42.59 13.28 -16.02
CA ILE A 382 43.54 14.18 -15.35
C ILE A 382 44.39 14.83 -16.43
#